data_AF-A0A0K8Q723-F1
#
_entry.id   AF-A0A0K8Q723-F1
#
_cell.length_a   1.000
_cell.length_b   1.000
_cell.length_c   1.000
_cell.angle_alpha   90.00
_cell.angle_beta   90.00
_cell.angle_gamma   90.00
#
_symmetry.space_group_name_H-M   'P 1'
#
loop_
_entity.id
_entity.type
_entity.pdbx_description
1 polymer ?
#
loop_
_entity_poly.entity_id
_entity_poly.type
_entity_poly.pdbx_seq_one_letter_code
_entity_poly.pdbx_strand_id
1 'polypeptide(L)'
;MGTRIHNEGNKDTEEVIAKSLTEVGLPAELAAAGESDDFDALLRSSHEAGISLVGQDVGTPVVAFNGTAFFGPVLTRIPRGEEAGRLWDASVTLAGFPYFFELKRSRTESPEFN
;
A
#
# COMPACT_ATOMS: atom_id res chain seq x y z
N MET A 1 -1.83 -4.43 -12.16
CA MET A 1 -0.38 -4.33 -11.84
C MET A 1 0.04 -5.29 -10.73
N GLY A 2 -0.52 -5.18 -9.51
CA GLY A 2 -0.10 -5.97 -8.35
C GLY A 2 0.03 -7.47 -8.58
N THR A 3 -0.97 -8.12 -9.19
CA THR A 3 -0.93 -9.56 -9.53
C THR A 3 0.30 -9.91 -10.38
N ARG A 4 0.59 -9.14 -11.43
CA ARG A 4 1.74 -9.38 -12.31
C ARG A 4 3.07 -9.22 -11.58
N ILE A 5 3.19 -8.20 -10.73
CA ILE A 5 4.44 -7.89 -10.01
C ILE A 5 4.72 -8.91 -8.89
N HIS A 6 3.70 -9.23 -8.10
CA HIS A 6 3.86 -9.97 -6.84
C HIS A 6 3.57 -11.46 -6.99
N ASN A 7 2.45 -11.83 -7.63
CA ASN A 7 2.02 -13.21 -7.75
C ASN A 7 2.73 -13.92 -8.91
N GLU A 8 2.89 -13.24 -10.05
CA GLU A 8 3.55 -13.78 -11.24
C GLU A 8 5.06 -13.49 -11.26
N GLY A 9 5.53 -12.58 -10.40
CA GLY A 9 6.94 -12.22 -10.29
C GLY A 9 7.49 -11.44 -11.49
N ASN A 10 6.63 -10.88 -12.35
CA ASN A 10 7.06 -10.12 -13.52
C ASN A 10 7.79 -8.84 -13.10
N LYS A 11 9.01 -8.65 -13.63
CA LYS A 11 9.89 -7.51 -13.38
C LYS A 11 10.01 -6.56 -14.57
N ASP A 12 9.38 -6.88 -15.70
CA ASP A 12 9.28 -5.99 -16.84
C ASP A 12 8.20 -4.93 -16.57
N THR A 13 8.64 -3.75 -16.13
CA THR A 13 7.74 -2.65 -15.74
C THR A 13 6.92 -2.15 -16.93
N GLU A 14 7.51 -2.07 -18.13
CA GLU A 14 6.82 -1.61 -19.34
C GLU A 14 5.69 -2.58 -19.72
N GLU A 15 5.99 -3.88 -19.73
CA GLU A 15 5.01 -4.93 -19.99
C GLU A 15 3.88 -4.92 -18.94
N VAL A 16 4.25 -4.78 -17.65
CA VAL A 16 3.29 -4.73 -16.54
C VAL A 16 2.35 -3.54 -16.69
N ILE A 17 2.85 -2.35 -17.01
CA ILE A 17 2.04 -1.15 -17.22
C ILE A 17 1.10 -1.35 -18.40
N ALA A 18 1.64 -1.69 -19.58
CA ALA A 18 0.85 -1.82 -20.80
C ALA A 18 -0.27 -2.86 -20.67
N LYS A 19 0.05 -4.06 -20.16
CA LYS A 19 -0.96 -5.11 -19.92
C LYS A 19 -1.97 -4.72 -18.85
N SER A 20 -1.55 -3.99 -17.82
CA SER A 20 -2.48 -3.57 -16.75
C SER A 20 -3.45 -2.50 -17.23
N LEU A 21 -2.99 -1.51 -18.02
CA LEU A 21 -3.88 -0.52 -18.65
C LEU A 21 -4.92 -1.19 -19.54
N THR A 22 -4.46 -2.14 -20.37
CA THR A 22 -5.33 -2.92 -21.26
C THR A 22 -6.39 -3.71 -20.49
N GLU A 23 -6.00 -4.39 -19.42
CA GLU A 23 -6.90 -5.20 -18.58
C GLU A 23 -8.06 -4.39 -18.00
N VAL A 24 -7.82 -3.14 -17.61
CA VAL A 24 -8.85 -2.26 -17.02
C VAL A 24 -9.47 -1.31 -18.05
N GLY A 25 -9.19 -1.48 -19.34
CA GLY A 25 -9.77 -0.68 -20.42
C GLY A 25 -9.32 0.78 -20.46
N LEU A 26 -8.14 1.09 -19.91
CA LEU A 26 -7.57 2.44 -19.94
C LEU A 26 -6.74 2.68 -21.21
N PRO A 27 -6.66 3.94 -21.69
CA PRO A 27 -5.89 4.27 -22.89
C PRO A 27 -4.41 3.91 -22.77
N ALA A 28 -3.83 3.37 -23.84
CA ALA A 28 -2.45 2.87 -23.84
C ALA A 28 -1.41 3.99 -23.71
N GLU A 29 -1.74 5.20 -24.18
CA GLU A 29 -0.90 6.39 -24.11
C GLU A 29 -0.58 6.83 -22.68
N LEU A 30 -1.36 6.39 -21.67
CA LEU A 30 -1.04 6.64 -20.26
C LEU A 30 0.29 6.02 -19.82
N ALA A 31 0.79 4.99 -20.53
CA ALA A 31 2.09 4.39 -20.24
C ALA A 31 3.25 5.39 -20.38
N ALA A 32 3.13 6.37 -21.29
CA ALA A 32 4.16 7.37 -21.54
C ALA A 32 4.43 8.27 -20.31
N ALA A 33 3.48 8.35 -19.36
CA ALA A 33 3.69 9.08 -18.11
C ALA A 33 4.82 8.49 -17.26
N GLY A 34 5.15 7.20 -17.43
CA GLY A 34 6.29 6.56 -16.74
C GLY A 34 7.67 6.96 -17.27
N GLU A 35 7.73 7.63 -18.41
CA GLU A 35 8.96 8.09 -19.08
C GLU A 35 9.12 9.63 -19.01
N SER A 36 8.28 10.30 -18.22
CA SER A 36 8.22 11.76 -18.08
C SER A 36 8.24 12.15 -16.60
N ASP A 37 8.65 13.40 -16.32
CA ASP A 37 8.57 14.03 -14.99
C ASP A 37 7.34 14.95 -14.83
N ASP A 38 6.45 15.03 -15.83
CA ASP A 38 5.27 15.92 -15.82
C ASP A 38 4.38 15.75 -14.57
N PHE A 39 4.35 14.53 -14.01
CA PHE A 39 3.53 14.17 -12.84
C PHE A 39 4.33 14.09 -11.54
N ASP A 40 5.63 14.32 -11.55
CA ASP A 40 6.49 14.14 -10.38
C ASP A 40 6.08 15.04 -9.20
N ALA A 41 5.73 16.30 -9.48
CA ALA A 41 5.29 17.24 -8.45
C ALA A 41 4.00 16.77 -7.76
N LEU A 42 3.05 16.22 -8.54
CA LEU A 42 1.81 15.65 -8.03
C LEU A 42 2.07 14.37 -7.25
N LEU A 43 2.96 13.50 -7.73
CA LEU A 43 3.35 12.26 -7.05
C LEU A 43 4.00 12.56 -5.69
N ARG A 44 4.93 13.52 -5.63
CA ARG A 44 5.56 13.97 -4.38
C ARG A 44 4.54 14.55 -3.41
N SER A 45 3.61 15.39 -3.89
CA SER A 45 2.55 15.95 -3.05
C SER A 45 1.62 14.87 -2.49
N SER A 46 1.24 13.89 -3.31
CA SER A 46 0.42 12.75 -2.86
C SER A 46 1.16 11.88 -1.85
N HIS A 47 2.46 11.65 -2.04
CA HIS A 47 3.29 10.90 -1.11
C HIS A 47 3.41 11.62 0.24
N GLU A 48 3.72 12.92 0.21
CA GLU A 48 3.85 13.76 1.41
C GLU A 48 2.55 13.77 2.24
N ALA A 49 1.39 13.84 1.58
CA ALA A 49 0.09 13.80 2.25
C ALA A 49 -0.14 12.51 3.06
N GLY A 50 0.47 11.39 2.65
CA GLY A 50 0.37 10.12 3.39
C GLY A 50 1.45 9.99 4.47
N ILE A 51 2.72 10.16 4.10
CA ILE A 51 3.85 9.87 5.01
C ILE A 51 3.94 10.87 6.17
N SER A 52 3.56 12.14 5.95
CA SER A 52 3.56 13.16 7.01
C SER A 52 2.62 12.85 8.18
N LEU A 53 1.64 11.95 7.99
CA LEU A 53 0.68 11.57 9.03
C LEU A 53 1.28 10.62 10.09
N VAL A 54 2.37 9.92 9.77
CA VAL A 54 2.99 8.90 10.65
C VAL A 54 4.42 9.24 11.04
N GLY A 55 4.96 10.37 10.55
CA GLY A 55 6.36 10.76 10.71
C GLY A 55 7.27 10.16 9.64
N GLN A 56 8.47 10.73 9.50
CA GLN A 56 9.42 10.38 8.44
C GLN A 56 10.30 9.16 8.78
N ASP A 57 10.18 8.60 9.98
CA ASP A 57 11.02 7.48 10.46
C ASP A 57 10.46 6.09 10.11
N VAL A 58 9.41 6.02 9.29
CA VAL A 58 8.72 4.77 8.92
C VAL A 58 8.65 4.56 7.42
N GLY A 59 8.42 3.31 7.01
CA GLY A 59 8.25 2.92 5.61
C GLY A 59 6.81 2.55 5.27
N THR A 60 6.63 1.70 4.26
CA THR A 60 5.33 1.11 3.91
C THR A 60 5.05 -0.17 4.71
N PRO A 61 3.79 -0.49 5.04
CA PRO A 61 2.56 0.22 4.68
C PRO A 61 2.18 1.34 5.65
N VAL A 62 1.49 2.37 5.13
CA VAL A 62 0.86 3.44 5.91
C VAL A 62 -0.65 3.40 5.65
N VAL A 63 -1.45 3.34 6.70
CA VAL A 63 -2.92 3.31 6.60
C VAL A 63 -3.53 4.27 7.61
N ALA A 64 -4.49 5.08 7.15
CA ALA A 64 -5.31 5.92 8.00
C ALA A 64 -6.67 5.26 8.25
N PHE A 65 -7.01 5.09 9.53
CA PHE A 65 -8.30 4.58 9.98
C PHE A 65 -9.08 5.74 10.59
N ASN A 66 -10.11 6.20 9.86
CA ASN A 66 -10.96 7.33 10.27
C ASN A 66 -10.16 8.59 10.67
N GLY A 67 -9.07 8.87 9.95
CA GLY A 67 -8.22 10.05 10.16
C GLY A 67 -6.99 9.82 11.05
N THR A 68 -6.93 8.75 11.83
CA THR A 68 -5.72 8.39 12.59
C THR A 68 -4.84 7.47 11.74
N ALA A 69 -3.62 7.89 11.45
CA ALA A 69 -2.68 7.13 10.63
C ALA A 69 -1.69 6.30 11.44
N PHE A 70 -1.33 5.13 10.92
CA PHE A 70 -0.35 4.23 11.51
C PHE A 70 0.61 3.69 10.46
N PHE A 71 1.84 3.42 10.87
CA PHE A 71 2.69 2.46 10.20
C PHE A 71 2.14 1.05 10.47
N GLY A 72 1.63 0.39 9.44
CA GLY A 72 0.93 -0.88 9.54
C GLY A 72 -0.57 -0.80 9.23
N PRO A 73 -1.30 -1.93 9.41
CA PRO A 73 -0.82 -3.20 9.96
C PRO A 73 0.21 -3.88 9.06
N VAL A 74 1.35 -4.30 9.63
CA VAL A 74 2.40 -5.01 8.90
C VAL A 74 2.07 -6.51 8.90
N LEU A 75 1.65 -7.03 7.75
CA LEU A 75 1.20 -8.42 7.59
C LEU A 75 2.07 -9.18 6.59
N THR A 76 2.41 -10.44 6.90
CA THR A 76 3.14 -11.34 6.00
C THR A 76 2.21 -12.27 5.22
N ARG A 77 0.93 -12.35 5.58
CA ARG A 77 -0.13 -13.13 4.91
C ARG A 77 -1.35 -12.26 4.65
N ILE A 78 -2.12 -12.62 3.64
CA ILE A 78 -3.38 -11.96 3.30
C ILE A 78 -4.49 -12.58 4.18
N PRO A 79 -5.03 -11.85 5.18
CA PRO A 79 -6.16 -12.37 5.95
C PRO A 79 -7.39 -12.49 5.05
N ARG A 80 -8.20 -13.53 5.26
CA ARG A 80 -9.39 -13.81 4.44
C ARG A 80 -10.61 -14.08 5.33
N GLY A 81 -11.80 -13.83 4.78
CA GLY A 81 -13.07 -14.06 5.47
C GLY A 81 -13.16 -13.26 6.78
N GLU A 82 -13.73 -13.88 7.80
CA GLU A 82 -13.96 -13.25 9.11
C GLU A 82 -12.67 -12.80 9.81
N GLU A 83 -11.54 -13.46 9.55
CA GLU A 83 -10.26 -13.03 10.11
C GLU A 83 -9.85 -11.63 9.64
N ALA A 84 -10.12 -11.30 8.38
CA ALA A 84 -9.86 -9.96 7.86
C ALA A 84 -10.74 -8.90 8.54
N GLY A 85 -12.02 -9.22 8.78
CA GLY A 85 -12.95 -8.36 9.53
C GLY A 85 -12.48 -8.10 10.96
N ARG A 86 -12.07 -9.14 11.68
CA ARG A 86 -11.56 -8.98 13.06
C ARG A 86 -10.29 -8.13 13.14
N LEU A 87 -9.38 -8.28 12.18
CA LEU A 87 -8.18 -7.43 12.11
C LEU A 87 -8.54 -5.97 11.81
N TRP A 88 -9.49 -5.74 10.90
CA TRP A 88 -10.01 -4.41 10.63
C TRP A 88 -10.64 -3.76 11.87
N ASP A 89 -11.54 -4.48 12.57
CA ASP A 89 -12.21 -3.98 13.77
C ASP A 89 -11.21 -3.65 14.88
N ALA A 90 -10.18 -4.48 15.06
CA ALA A 90 -9.10 -4.22 16.00
C ALA A 90 -8.30 -2.95 15.61
N SER A 91 -7.95 -2.79 14.33
CA SER A 91 -7.26 -1.58 13.85
C SER A 91 -8.08 -0.31 14.05
N VAL A 92 -9.38 -0.33 13.74
CA VAL A 92 -10.28 0.81 13.96
C VAL A 92 -10.43 1.11 15.45
N THR A 93 -10.53 0.09 16.30
CA THR A 93 -10.63 0.26 17.77
C THR A 93 -9.39 0.93 18.33
N LEU A 94 -8.20 0.45 17.96
CA LEU A 94 -6.92 1.03 18.38
C LEU A 94 -6.76 2.48 17.86
N ALA A 95 -7.12 2.72 16.60
CA ALA A 95 -7.11 4.05 15.98
C ALA A 95 -8.05 5.06 16.65
N GLY A 96 -9.14 4.58 17.24
CA GLY A 96 -10.10 5.40 17.98
C GLY A 96 -9.66 5.78 19.39
N PHE A 97 -8.56 5.23 19.90
CA PHE A 97 -8.03 5.56 21.23
C PHE A 97 -6.81 6.50 21.11
N PRO A 98 -6.96 7.82 21.35
CA PRO A 98 -5.92 8.81 21.05
C PRO A 98 -4.60 8.66 21.82
N TYR A 99 -4.58 7.79 22.83
CA TYR A 99 -3.42 7.55 23.69
C TYR A 99 -2.72 6.21 23.37
N PHE A 100 -3.14 5.50 22.31
CA PHE A 100 -2.43 4.34 21.78
C PHE A 100 -1.45 4.76 20.69
N PHE A 101 -0.19 4.34 20.79
CA PHE A 101 0.87 4.75 19.86
C PHE A 101 1.55 3.59 19.15
N GLU A 102 1.78 2.45 19.83
CA GLU A 102 2.47 1.33 19.21
C GLU A 102 2.13 -0.01 19.88
N LEU A 103 1.99 -1.05 19.05
CA LEU A 103 2.05 -2.45 19.46
C LEU A 103 2.88 -3.20 18.41
N LYS A 104 3.97 -3.82 18.84
CA LYS A 104 4.92 -4.46 17.92
C LYS A 104 5.47 -5.75 18.49
N ARG A 105 5.73 -6.70 17.60
CA ARG A 105 6.57 -7.87 17.82
C ARG A 105 7.63 -7.96 16.72
N SER A 106 8.73 -8.67 16.99
CA SER A 106 9.76 -8.92 15.96
C SER A 106 9.16 -9.67 14.78
N ARG A 107 9.39 -9.16 13.57
CA ARG A 107 9.02 -9.85 12.33
C ARG A 107 10.04 -10.96 12.04
N THR A 108 9.55 -12.18 11.85
CA THR A 108 10.38 -13.38 11.61
C THR A 108 10.11 -14.02 10.24
N GLU A 109 9.25 -13.41 9.42
CA GLU A 109 8.78 -13.97 8.16
C GLU A 109 8.84 -12.95 7.02
N SER A 110 8.92 -13.47 5.79
CA SER A 110 8.79 -12.72 4.54
C SER A 110 7.32 -12.68 4.08
N PRO A 111 6.93 -11.69 3.26
CA PRO A 111 5.61 -11.66 2.63
C PRO A 111 5.35 -12.91 1.77
N GLU A 112 4.12 -13.41 1.81
CA GLU A 112 3.58 -14.45 0.94
C GLU A 112 2.27 -13.93 0.29
N PHE A 113 2.09 -14.19 -1.01
CA PHE A 113 1.08 -13.52 -1.86
C PHE A 113 -0.11 -14.41 -2.24
N ASN A 114 -0.17 -15.61 -1.67
CA ASN A 114 -1.19 -16.64 -1.85
C ASN A 114 -2.37 -16.46 -0.87
#